data_AF-A0A6P6MH28-F1
#
_entry.id   AF-A0A6P6MH28-F1
#
_cell.length_a   1.000
_cell.length_b   1.000
_cell.length_c   1.000
_cell.angle_alpha   90.00
_cell.angle_beta   90.00
_cell.angle_gamma   90.00
#
_symmetry.space_group_name_H-M   'P 1'
#
loop_
_entity.id
_entity.type
_entity.pdbx_description
1 polymer ?
#
loop_
_entity_poly.entity_id
_entity_poly.type
_entity_poly.pdbx_seq_one_letter_code
_entity_poly.pdbx_strand_id
1 'polypeptide(L)'
;MALIKMFPTNDDYVKVCKALILKYPFLKDKEGNGYHTWQMSLKRKFKYERVPLVDDEEVRRMKQKFGHHKKPLQLEENTSKRAKASKKVDIIGEDDTSVASHVKVLQDQYRKTQPDARIVEERMMRTFAWRRREIANGMTVKEAINKYPFLKSPCRLFQEMGRLHDEMNICRRFEDGFKVLVPKVLSLTQRKSPLADLALEEREAALTEDVPGIDFRAAILLLPILFREKNDILFILGERYVLKMSEVDDKPLPVSVTRVINILA
;
A
#
# COMPACT_ATOMS: atom_id res chain seq x y z
N MET A 1 -36.47 15.04 34.39
CA MET A 1 -35.33 14.77 33.49
C MET A 1 -35.52 15.62 32.24
N ALA A 2 -34.53 16.42 31.83
CA ALA A 2 -34.69 17.25 30.63
C ALA A 2 -34.76 16.35 29.40
N LEU A 3 -35.81 16.50 28.58
CA LEU A 3 -35.94 15.83 27.29
C LEU A 3 -34.84 16.36 26.35
N ILE A 4 -33.79 15.56 26.16
CA ILE A 4 -32.72 15.91 25.22
C ILE A 4 -33.22 15.63 23.80
N LYS A 5 -33.35 16.68 23.00
CA LYS A 5 -33.67 16.56 21.57
C LYS A 5 -32.50 15.89 20.86
N MET A 6 -32.70 14.67 20.35
CA MET A 6 -31.63 13.88 19.69
C MET A 6 -31.24 14.40 18.30
N PHE A 7 -32.12 15.18 17.66
CA PHE A 7 -31.86 15.86 16.39
C PHE A 7 -32.02 17.38 16.52
N PRO A 8 -31.09 18.08 17.21
CA PRO A 8 -31.12 19.54 17.26
C PRO A 8 -30.94 20.16 15.86
N THR A 9 -31.66 21.25 15.62
CA THR A 9 -31.50 22.07 14.41
C THR A 9 -30.21 22.90 14.51
N ASN A 10 -29.80 23.52 13.39
CA ASN A 10 -28.63 24.40 13.40
C ASN A 10 -28.82 25.55 14.43
N ASP A 11 -30.01 26.13 14.49
CA ASP A 11 -30.33 27.20 15.44
C ASP A 11 -30.27 26.75 16.89
N ASP A 12 -30.64 25.50 17.19
CA ASP A 12 -30.50 24.94 18.54
C ASP A 12 -29.03 24.91 18.96
N TYR A 13 -28.13 24.47 18.08
CA TYR A 13 -26.68 24.49 18.34
C TYR A 13 -26.17 25.93 18.51
N VAL A 14 -26.58 26.85 17.64
CA VAL A 14 -26.16 28.25 17.70
C VAL A 14 -26.59 28.90 19.01
N LYS A 15 -27.82 28.65 19.48
CA LYS A 15 -28.32 29.17 20.76
C LYS A 15 -27.47 28.70 21.94
N VAL A 16 -27.17 27.40 22.02
CA VAL A 16 -26.33 26.83 23.07
C VAL A 16 -24.90 27.36 23.01
N CYS A 17 -24.32 27.44 21.82
CA CYS A 17 -22.98 27.99 21.61
C CYS A 17 -22.90 29.46 22.04
N LYS A 18 -23.88 30.29 21.67
CA LYS A 18 -23.93 31.69 22.12
C LYS A 18 -24.03 31.79 23.64
N ALA A 19 -24.90 31.00 24.26
CA ALA A 19 -25.03 30.97 25.72
C ALA A 19 -23.72 30.51 26.42
N LEU A 20 -23.02 29.53 25.84
CA LEU A 20 -21.73 29.04 26.32
C LEU A 20 -20.67 30.14 26.29
N ILE A 21 -20.54 30.85 25.17
CA ILE A 21 -19.58 31.94 25.02
C ILE A 21 -19.93 33.14 25.91
N LEU A 22 -21.22 33.47 26.04
CA LEU A 22 -21.66 34.54 26.94
C LEU A 22 -21.31 34.23 28.40
N LYS A 23 -21.47 32.98 28.82
CA LYS A 23 -21.14 32.54 30.18
C LYS A 23 -19.63 32.41 30.42
N TYR A 24 -18.88 32.00 29.39
CA TYR A 24 -17.43 31.79 29.45
C TYR A 24 -16.72 32.47 28.27
N PRO A 25 -16.47 33.79 28.34
CA PRO A 25 -15.93 34.56 27.21
C PRO A 25 -14.56 34.07 26.71
N PHE A 26 -13.75 33.48 27.58
CA PHE A 26 -12.42 32.93 27.23
C PHE A 26 -12.49 31.70 26.30
N LEU A 27 -13.66 31.08 26.13
CA LEU A 27 -13.87 29.99 25.18
C LEU A 27 -14.12 30.48 23.75
N LYS A 28 -14.24 31.80 23.52
CA LYS A 28 -14.55 32.35 22.20
C LYS A 28 -13.42 32.05 21.21
N ASP A 29 -13.78 31.52 20.04
CA ASP A 29 -12.81 31.33 18.95
C ASP A 29 -12.22 32.69 18.52
N LYS A 30 -10.91 32.72 18.25
CA LYS A 30 -10.20 33.94 17.83
C LYS A 30 -10.61 34.42 16.44
N GLU A 31 -11.07 33.52 15.58
CA GLU A 31 -11.43 33.78 14.19
C GLU A 31 -12.87 33.35 13.88
N GLY A 32 -13.46 33.98 12.87
CA GLY A 32 -14.80 33.64 12.37
C GLY A 32 -15.93 34.06 13.32
N ASN A 33 -16.95 33.21 13.47
CA ASN A 33 -18.17 33.53 14.22
C ASN A 33 -17.99 33.44 15.76
N GLY A 34 -16.81 33.08 16.24
CA GLY A 34 -16.47 33.05 17.68
C GLY A 34 -16.94 31.80 18.44
N TYR A 35 -17.65 30.86 17.81
CA TYR A 35 -18.14 29.65 18.47
C TYR A 35 -18.17 28.40 17.57
N HIS A 36 -17.52 28.46 16.42
CA HIS A 36 -17.51 27.42 15.41
C HIS A 36 -16.96 26.09 15.96
N THR A 37 -15.88 26.14 16.75
CA THR A 37 -15.24 24.96 17.36
C THR A 37 -16.23 24.22 18.27
N TRP A 38 -16.99 24.96 19.07
CA TRP A 38 -17.99 24.40 19.98
C TRP A 38 -19.20 23.84 19.24
N GLN A 39 -19.63 24.52 18.18
CA GLN A 39 -20.72 24.07 17.34
C GLN A 39 -20.40 22.73 16.69
N MET A 40 -19.17 22.57 16.17
CA MET A 40 -18.70 21.32 15.59
C MET A 40 -18.54 20.21 16.64
N SER A 41 -18.05 20.54 17.82
CA SER A 41 -17.90 19.59 18.93
C SER A 41 -19.26 19.06 19.40
N LEU A 42 -20.28 19.92 19.52
CA LEU A 42 -21.65 19.51 19.86
C LEU A 42 -22.26 18.62 18.78
N LYS A 43 -22.14 19.01 17.50
CA LYS A 43 -22.63 18.17 16.37
C LYS A 43 -21.99 16.79 16.37
N ARG A 44 -20.68 16.70 16.66
CA ARG A 44 -19.97 15.41 16.79
C ARG A 44 -20.47 14.62 18.01
N LYS A 45 -20.64 15.25 19.17
CA LYS A 45 -21.17 14.59 20.36
C LYS A 45 -22.53 13.95 20.09
N PHE A 46 -23.51 14.71 19.59
CA PHE A 46 -24.83 14.17 19.24
C PHE A 46 -24.77 13.11 18.13
N LYS A 47 -23.78 13.16 17.23
CA LYS A 47 -23.55 12.06 16.27
C LYS A 47 -23.16 10.76 17.00
N TYR A 48 -22.26 10.82 17.98
CA TYR A 48 -21.82 9.63 18.73
C TYR A 48 -22.90 9.10 19.68
N GLU A 49 -23.65 9.97 20.36
CA GLU A 49 -24.77 9.55 21.23
C GLU A 49 -25.86 8.77 20.46
N ARG A 50 -26.04 9.06 19.16
CA ARG A 50 -26.98 8.34 18.27
C ARG A 50 -26.44 7.02 17.71
N VAL A 51 -25.16 6.70 17.93
CA VAL A 51 -24.57 5.43 17.45
C VAL A 51 -25.23 4.22 18.13
N PRO A 52 -25.30 4.13 19.48
CA PRO A 52 -25.90 2.99 20.17
C PRO A 52 -27.44 2.93 20.07
N LEU A 53 -28.10 4.05 19.74
CA LEU A 53 -29.55 4.15 19.61
C LEU A 53 -30.05 3.59 18.27
N VAL A 54 -29.81 2.30 18.03
CA VAL A 54 -30.20 1.63 16.78
C VAL A 54 -31.71 1.37 16.71
N ASP A 55 -32.34 1.11 17.86
CA ASP A 55 -33.77 0.77 17.97
C ASP A 55 -34.69 1.98 18.12
N ASP A 56 -34.13 3.19 18.25
CA ASP A 56 -34.92 4.43 18.29
C ASP A 56 -35.50 4.75 16.91
N GLU A 57 -36.83 4.88 16.83
CA GLU A 57 -37.56 5.04 15.57
C GLU A 57 -37.19 6.34 14.82
N GLU A 58 -36.93 7.42 15.56
CA GLU A 58 -36.48 8.69 14.99
C GLU A 58 -35.04 8.61 14.48
N VAL A 59 -34.14 7.94 15.21
CA VAL A 59 -32.77 7.70 14.77
C VAL A 59 -32.74 6.84 13.52
N ARG A 60 -33.54 5.77 13.47
CA ARG A 60 -33.67 4.89 12.29
C ARG A 60 -34.16 5.66 11.07
N ARG A 61 -35.23 6.45 11.21
CA ARG A 61 -35.79 7.29 10.13
C ARG A 61 -34.76 8.30 9.59
N MET A 62 -34.02 8.96 10.48
CA MET A 62 -33.03 9.96 10.06
C MET A 62 -31.75 9.36 9.49
N LYS A 63 -31.31 8.18 9.98
CA LYS A 63 -30.23 7.39 9.35
C LYS A 63 -30.66 6.90 7.96
N GLN A 64 -31.92 6.54 7.76
CA GLN A 64 -32.45 6.20 6.44
C GLN A 64 -32.52 7.43 5.51
N LYS A 65 -32.86 8.61 6.02
CA LYS A 65 -33.00 9.82 5.18
C LYS A 65 -31.65 10.47 4.82
N PHE A 66 -30.70 10.50 5.75
CA PHE A 66 -29.46 11.28 5.63
C PHE A 66 -28.18 10.46 5.85
N GLY A 67 -28.29 9.22 6.33
CA GLY A 67 -27.15 8.34 6.45
C GLY A 67 -26.63 7.95 5.07
N HIS A 68 -25.31 7.77 4.94
CA HIS A 68 -24.74 7.21 3.73
C HIS A 68 -25.28 5.79 3.56
N HIS A 69 -26.14 5.58 2.57
CA HIS A 69 -26.52 4.25 2.15
C HIS A 69 -25.27 3.54 1.63
N LYS A 70 -24.69 2.65 2.44
CA LYS A 70 -24.14 1.44 1.83
C LYS A 70 -25.35 0.69 1.29
N LYS A 71 -25.37 0.45 -0.03
CA LYS A 71 -26.35 -0.47 -0.62
C LYS A 71 -26.39 -1.73 0.26
N PRO A 72 -27.58 -2.33 0.49
CA PRO A 72 -27.67 -3.59 1.20
C PRO A 72 -26.68 -4.56 0.56
N LEU A 73 -25.94 -5.29 1.40
CA LEU A 73 -24.98 -6.31 1.01
C LEU A 73 -25.66 -7.34 0.09
N GLN A 74 -25.69 -7.07 -1.20
CA GLN A 74 -25.23 -8.08 -2.13
C GLN A 74 -23.73 -8.18 -1.89
N LEU A 75 -23.24 -9.42 -1.90
CA LEU A 75 -21.85 -9.82 -1.73
C LEU A 75 -20.99 -9.19 -2.84
N GLU A 76 -20.82 -7.87 -2.80
CA GLU A 76 -20.06 -7.09 -3.76
C GLU A 76 -18.71 -6.84 -3.11
N GLU A 77 -17.72 -7.54 -3.66
CA GLU A 77 -16.30 -7.39 -3.40
C GLU A 77 -15.91 -5.92 -3.24
N ASN A 78 -14.98 -5.67 -2.32
CA ASN A 78 -14.35 -4.38 -2.09
C ASN A 78 -13.87 -3.74 -3.41
N THR A 79 -14.71 -2.92 -4.06
CA THR A 79 -14.26 -2.09 -5.18
C THR A 79 -13.57 -0.85 -4.64
N SER A 80 -12.38 -1.05 -4.07
CA SER A 80 -11.33 -0.04 -4.11
C SER A 80 -11.14 0.31 -5.58
N LYS A 81 -11.67 1.48 -6.00
CA LYS A 81 -11.53 2.11 -7.33
C LYS A 81 -10.87 1.17 -8.35
N ARG A 82 -11.66 0.27 -8.95
CA ARG A 82 -11.20 -0.71 -9.94
C ARG A 82 -10.38 0.06 -10.96
N ALA A 83 -9.06 -0.15 -10.94
CA ALA A 83 -8.18 0.25 -12.02
C ALA A 83 -8.89 -0.17 -13.31
N LYS A 84 -8.98 0.75 -14.27
CA LYS A 84 -9.63 0.61 -15.58
C LYS A 84 -9.82 -0.86 -15.95
N ALA A 85 -11.08 -1.28 -16.14
CA ALA A 85 -11.49 -2.65 -16.45
C ALA A 85 -10.35 -3.42 -17.12
N SER A 86 -9.82 -4.43 -16.41
CA SER A 86 -8.74 -5.30 -16.90
C SER A 86 -8.98 -5.56 -18.38
N LYS A 87 -8.04 -5.20 -19.25
CA LYS A 87 -8.10 -5.60 -20.67
C LYS A 87 -8.47 -7.08 -20.70
N LYS A 88 -9.56 -7.42 -21.38
CA LYS A 88 -9.96 -8.81 -21.58
C LYS A 88 -8.90 -9.40 -22.48
N VAL A 89 -8.05 -10.25 -21.94
CA VAL A 89 -7.01 -10.93 -22.71
C VAL A 89 -7.68 -12.10 -23.41
N ASP A 90 -7.70 -12.08 -24.73
CA ASP A 90 -8.25 -13.20 -25.50
C ASP A 90 -7.38 -14.44 -25.30
N ILE A 91 -8.04 -15.57 -25.06
CA ILE A 91 -7.39 -16.87 -25.03
C ILE A 91 -7.26 -17.33 -26.48
N ILE A 92 -6.04 -17.30 -27.01
CA ILE A 92 -5.74 -17.72 -28.38
C ILE A 92 -4.81 -18.93 -28.32
N GLY A 93 -5.20 -20.03 -28.98
CA GLY A 93 -4.31 -21.15 -29.30
C GLY A 93 -4.06 -22.20 -28.20
N GLU A 94 -4.65 -22.07 -27.01
CA GLU A 94 -4.51 -23.05 -25.93
C GLU A 94 -5.88 -23.55 -25.45
N ASP A 95 -6.02 -24.87 -25.25
CA ASP A 95 -7.19 -25.50 -24.61
C ASP A 95 -6.93 -25.82 -23.13
N ASP A 96 -7.98 -26.26 -22.41
CA ASP A 96 -7.89 -26.61 -20.99
C ASP A 96 -6.80 -27.65 -20.69
N THR A 97 -6.62 -28.64 -21.57
CA THR A 97 -5.68 -29.75 -21.38
C THR A 97 -4.24 -29.27 -21.55
N SER A 98 -3.97 -28.49 -22.59
CA SER A 98 -2.67 -27.88 -22.86
C SER A 98 -2.26 -26.95 -21.73
N VAL A 99 -3.17 -26.13 -21.23
CA VAL A 99 -2.91 -25.22 -20.10
C VAL A 99 -2.62 -25.97 -18.82
N ALA A 100 -3.37 -27.03 -18.52
CA ALA A 100 -3.09 -27.88 -17.37
C ALA A 100 -1.67 -28.49 -17.46
N SER A 101 -1.24 -28.89 -18.66
CA SER A 101 0.14 -29.36 -18.90
C SER A 101 1.17 -28.27 -18.64
N HIS A 102 0.97 -27.05 -19.16
CA HIS A 102 1.88 -25.92 -18.91
C HIS A 102 1.98 -25.55 -17.43
N VAL A 103 0.84 -25.54 -16.74
CA VAL A 103 0.76 -25.29 -15.29
C VAL A 103 1.55 -26.34 -14.52
N LYS A 104 1.42 -27.62 -14.89
CA LYS A 104 2.18 -28.71 -14.28
C LYS A 104 3.68 -28.49 -14.45
N VAL A 105 4.14 -28.12 -15.65
CA VAL A 105 5.54 -27.79 -15.90
C VAL A 105 6.02 -26.63 -15.02
N LEU A 106 5.21 -25.58 -14.83
CA LEU A 106 5.56 -24.48 -13.92
C LEU A 106 5.71 -24.97 -12.48
N GLN A 107 4.81 -25.83 -12.00
CA GLN A 107 4.90 -26.38 -10.65
C GLN A 107 6.13 -27.27 -10.49
N ASP A 108 6.44 -28.10 -11.49
CA ASP A 108 7.61 -28.98 -11.48
C ASP A 108 8.91 -28.18 -11.52
N GLN A 109 9.00 -27.13 -12.35
CA GLN A 109 10.15 -26.23 -12.40
C GLN A 109 10.35 -25.49 -11.07
N TYR A 110 9.27 -25.07 -10.41
CA TYR A 110 9.35 -24.36 -9.13
C TYR A 110 9.90 -25.23 -7.98
N ARG A 111 9.73 -26.56 -8.06
CA ARG A 111 10.29 -27.50 -7.07
C ARG A 111 11.78 -27.76 -7.26
N LYS A 112 12.37 -27.35 -8.39
CA LYS A 112 13.80 -27.54 -8.65
C LYS A 112 14.63 -26.49 -7.91
N THR A 113 15.81 -26.91 -7.44
CA THR A 113 16.81 -26.00 -6.85
C THR A 113 17.26 -24.92 -7.85
N GLN A 114 17.33 -25.28 -9.14
CA GLN A 114 17.63 -24.35 -10.23
C GLN A 114 16.60 -24.53 -11.35
N PRO A 115 15.56 -23.68 -11.39
CA PRO A 115 14.57 -23.69 -12.47
C PRO A 115 15.17 -23.24 -13.80
N ASP A 116 14.69 -23.81 -14.91
CA ASP A 116 15.06 -23.35 -16.26
C ASP A 116 14.30 -22.05 -16.57
N ALA A 117 15.03 -20.94 -16.63
CA ALA A 117 14.45 -19.60 -16.81
C ALA A 117 13.69 -19.45 -18.13
N ARG A 118 14.15 -20.10 -19.21
CA ARG A 118 13.54 -20.04 -20.55
C ARG A 118 12.23 -20.80 -20.57
N ILE A 119 12.22 -22.01 -20.01
CA ILE A 119 11.00 -22.83 -19.90
C ILE A 119 9.96 -22.10 -19.04
N VAL A 120 10.39 -21.53 -17.90
CA VAL A 120 9.48 -20.80 -17.02
C VAL A 120 8.86 -19.60 -17.74
N GLU A 121 9.66 -18.82 -18.45
CA GLU A 121 9.18 -17.66 -19.21
C GLU A 121 8.17 -18.05 -20.29
N GLU A 122 8.50 -19.06 -21.10
CA GLU A 122 7.60 -19.59 -22.14
C GLU A 122 6.28 -20.07 -21.54
N ARG A 123 6.33 -20.88 -20.48
CA ARG A 123 5.13 -21.46 -19.85
C ARG A 123 4.30 -20.39 -19.14
N MET A 124 4.93 -19.39 -18.52
CA MET A 124 4.25 -18.22 -17.97
C MET A 124 3.53 -17.44 -19.08
N MET A 125 4.17 -17.23 -20.23
CA MET A 125 3.56 -16.54 -21.37
C MET A 125 2.35 -17.29 -21.92
N ARG A 126 2.48 -18.60 -22.20
CA ARG A 126 1.38 -19.41 -22.76
C ARG A 126 0.15 -19.49 -21.84
N THR A 127 0.36 -19.42 -20.53
CA THR A 127 -0.73 -19.49 -19.54
C THR A 127 -1.24 -18.11 -19.08
N PHE A 128 -0.76 -17.01 -19.66
CA PHE A 128 -1.11 -15.64 -19.27
C PHE A 128 -2.61 -15.34 -19.39
N ALA A 129 -3.19 -15.53 -20.58
CA ALA A 129 -4.60 -15.23 -20.83
C ALA A 129 -5.51 -16.04 -19.90
N TRP A 130 -5.15 -17.31 -19.67
CA TRP A 130 -5.85 -18.22 -18.76
C TRP A 130 -5.80 -17.75 -17.32
N ARG A 131 -4.61 -17.42 -16.79
CA ARG A 131 -4.48 -16.81 -15.45
C ARG A 131 -5.36 -15.60 -15.27
N ARG A 132 -5.36 -14.68 -16.25
CA ARG A 132 -6.16 -13.46 -16.19
C ARG A 132 -7.66 -13.76 -16.15
N ARG A 133 -8.12 -14.74 -16.94
CA ARG A 133 -9.50 -15.20 -16.92
C ARG A 133 -9.89 -15.78 -15.57
N GLU A 134 -9.05 -16.65 -15.01
CA GLU A 134 -9.32 -17.27 -13.70
C GLU A 134 -9.36 -16.23 -12.57
N ILE A 135 -8.43 -15.28 -12.55
CA ILE A 135 -8.43 -14.14 -11.61
C ILE A 135 -9.68 -13.28 -11.80
N ALA A 136 -10.06 -12.98 -13.04
CA ALA A 136 -11.28 -12.22 -13.33
C ALA A 136 -12.56 -12.98 -12.91
N ASN A 137 -12.50 -14.31 -12.85
CA ASN A 137 -13.59 -15.19 -12.43
C ASN A 137 -13.55 -15.52 -10.92
N GLY A 138 -12.81 -14.75 -10.12
CA GLY A 138 -12.83 -14.86 -8.65
C GLY A 138 -11.77 -15.76 -8.04
N MET A 139 -10.75 -16.19 -8.79
CA MET A 139 -9.60 -16.90 -8.21
C MET A 139 -8.93 -16.01 -7.15
N THR A 140 -8.78 -16.55 -5.94
CA THR A 140 -8.14 -15.85 -4.82
C THR A 140 -6.63 -15.71 -5.03
N VAL A 141 -6.01 -14.77 -4.33
CA VAL A 141 -4.55 -14.61 -4.34
C VAL A 141 -3.83 -15.90 -3.94
N LYS A 142 -4.35 -16.63 -2.94
CA LYS A 142 -3.79 -17.90 -2.48
C LYS A 142 -3.83 -18.96 -3.58
N GLU A 143 -4.95 -19.09 -4.28
CA GLU A 143 -5.10 -20.03 -5.39
C GLU A 143 -4.20 -19.68 -6.57
N ALA A 144 -4.15 -18.40 -6.95
CA ALA A 144 -3.30 -17.93 -8.05
C ALA A 144 -1.82 -18.24 -7.78
N ILE A 145 -1.36 -17.94 -6.57
CA ILE A 145 0.02 -18.17 -6.15
C ILE A 145 0.34 -19.66 -5.99
N ASN A 146 -0.63 -20.51 -5.63
CA ASN A 146 -0.40 -21.95 -5.55
C ASN A 146 -0.39 -22.61 -6.93
N LYS A 147 -1.30 -22.19 -7.81
CA LYS A 147 -1.42 -22.73 -9.17
C LYS A 147 -0.25 -22.25 -10.05
N TYR A 148 0.18 -21.01 -9.89
CA TYR A 148 1.26 -20.36 -10.64
C TYR A 148 2.34 -19.84 -9.69
N PRO A 149 3.19 -20.72 -9.13
CA PRO A 149 4.09 -20.38 -8.03
C PRO A 149 5.16 -19.34 -8.38
N PHE A 150 5.50 -19.21 -9.66
CA PHE A 150 6.41 -18.16 -10.11
C PHE A 150 5.84 -16.74 -9.97
N LEU A 151 4.54 -16.54 -9.73
CA LEU A 151 4.00 -15.23 -9.36
C LEU A 151 4.53 -14.70 -8.01
N LYS A 152 5.07 -15.58 -7.15
CA LYS A 152 5.78 -15.17 -5.92
C LYS A 152 7.11 -14.47 -6.21
N SER A 153 7.67 -14.69 -7.39
CA SER A 153 8.94 -14.10 -7.78
C SER A 153 8.71 -12.65 -8.25
N PRO A 154 9.36 -11.64 -7.63
CA PRO A 154 9.18 -10.24 -8.01
C PRO A 154 9.40 -10.01 -9.51
N CYS A 155 10.47 -10.56 -10.09
CA CYS A 155 10.77 -10.38 -11.51
C CYS A 155 9.66 -10.92 -12.42
N ARG A 156 9.08 -12.09 -12.08
CA ARG A 156 8.00 -12.71 -12.85
C ARG A 156 6.68 -11.97 -12.68
N LEU A 157 6.42 -11.41 -11.50
CA LEU A 157 5.28 -10.54 -11.25
C LEU A 157 5.37 -9.24 -12.05
N PHE A 158 6.56 -8.63 -12.13
CA PHE A 158 6.77 -7.44 -12.97
C PHE A 158 6.57 -7.74 -14.45
N GLN A 159 7.08 -8.86 -14.95
CA GLN A 159 6.81 -9.31 -16.33
C GLN A 159 5.31 -9.50 -16.56
N GLU A 160 4.59 -10.08 -15.61
CA GLU A 160 3.14 -10.26 -15.67
C GLU A 160 2.39 -8.93 -15.78
N MET A 161 2.80 -7.93 -14.98
CA MET A 161 2.23 -6.58 -15.07
C MET A 161 2.57 -5.91 -16.39
N GLY A 162 3.80 -6.07 -16.89
CA GLY A 162 4.23 -5.54 -18.19
C GLY A 162 3.33 -6.03 -19.34
N ARG A 163 2.94 -7.31 -19.34
CA ARG A 163 2.03 -7.88 -20.34
C ARG A 163 0.62 -7.27 -20.36
N LEU A 164 0.18 -6.65 -19.26
CA LEU A 164 -1.13 -5.96 -19.22
C LEU A 164 -1.09 -4.57 -19.85
N HIS A 165 0.09 -3.98 -19.91
CA HIS A 165 0.32 -2.61 -20.34
C HIS A 165 1.18 -2.66 -21.60
N ASP A 166 0.55 -3.01 -22.74
CA ASP A 166 1.14 -3.30 -24.07
C ASP A 166 2.38 -2.50 -24.54
N GLU A 167 2.79 -1.41 -23.91
CA GLU A 167 3.91 -0.58 -24.37
C GLU A 167 4.77 0.03 -23.23
N MET A 168 4.54 -0.36 -21.97
CA MET A 168 5.18 0.32 -20.84
C MET A 168 6.04 -0.66 -20.02
N ASN A 169 7.36 -0.58 -20.20
CA ASN A 169 8.28 -1.17 -19.22
C ASN A 169 8.13 -0.37 -17.91
N ILE A 170 7.36 -0.92 -16.97
CA ILE A 170 7.03 -0.29 -15.69
C ILE A 170 8.31 0.04 -14.92
N CYS A 171 9.31 -0.85 -14.96
CA CYS A 171 10.61 -0.61 -14.33
C CYS A 171 11.27 0.63 -14.93
N ARG A 172 11.35 0.72 -16.27
CA ARG A 172 11.91 1.90 -16.95
C ARG A 172 11.14 3.18 -16.63
N ARG A 173 9.81 3.14 -16.63
CA ARG A 173 8.98 4.32 -16.27
C ARG A 173 9.22 4.75 -14.83
N PHE A 174 9.31 3.79 -13.92
CA PHE A 174 9.64 4.05 -12.53
C PHE A 174 11.03 4.67 -12.43
N GLU A 175 12.04 4.08 -13.08
CA GLU A 175 13.41 4.58 -13.09
C GLU A 175 13.47 6.01 -13.63
N ASP A 176 12.89 6.28 -14.80
CA ASP A 176 12.93 7.59 -15.42
C ASP A 176 12.18 8.64 -14.59
N GLY A 177 11.04 8.28 -13.99
CA GLY A 177 10.32 9.17 -13.07
C GLY A 177 11.06 9.39 -11.74
N PHE A 178 11.68 8.35 -11.20
CA PHE A 178 12.37 8.40 -9.91
C PHE A 178 13.70 9.13 -10.00
N LYS A 179 14.43 9.02 -11.13
CA LYS A 179 15.70 9.75 -11.39
C LYS A 179 15.57 11.25 -11.12
N VAL A 180 14.44 11.86 -11.50
CA VAL A 180 14.17 13.28 -11.27
C VAL A 180 14.02 13.62 -9.77
N LEU A 181 13.58 12.66 -8.97
CA LEU A 181 13.35 12.83 -7.54
C LEU A 181 14.58 12.54 -6.68
N VAL A 182 15.58 11.83 -7.22
CA VAL A 182 16.80 11.40 -6.50
C VAL A 182 17.45 12.54 -5.70
N PRO A 183 17.75 13.73 -6.27
CA PRO A 183 18.39 14.81 -5.49
C PRO A 183 17.52 15.30 -4.33
N LYS A 184 16.20 15.28 -4.51
CA LYS A 184 15.26 15.71 -3.48
C LYS A 184 15.14 14.69 -2.36
N VAL A 185 15.15 13.40 -2.69
CA VAL A 185 15.15 12.33 -1.69
C VAL A 185 16.40 12.44 -0.83
N LEU A 186 17.58 12.47 -1.44
CA LEU A 186 18.87 12.55 -0.73
C LEU A 186 18.94 13.76 0.20
N SER A 187 18.58 14.96 -0.28
CA SER A 187 18.59 16.18 0.53
C SER A 187 17.60 16.14 1.70
N LEU A 188 16.43 15.52 1.51
CA LEU A 188 15.43 15.42 2.57
C LEU A 188 15.76 14.34 3.60
N THR A 189 16.60 13.35 3.28
CA THR A 189 16.92 12.24 4.20
C THR A 189 18.20 12.46 5.00
N GLN A 190 19.01 13.45 4.64
CA GLN A 190 20.23 13.82 5.37
C GLN A 190 19.99 13.94 6.87
N ARG A 191 20.82 13.25 7.67
CA ARG A 191 20.83 13.33 9.14
C ARG A 191 19.52 12.97 9.84
N LYS A 192 18.62 12.26 9.16
CA LYS A 192 17.34 11.83 9.75
C LYS A 192 17.42 10.49 10.46
N SER A 193 18.44 9.68 10.18
CA SER A 193 18.63 8.39 10.83
C SER A 193 20.08 7.94 10.65
N PRO A 194 20.57 7.03 11.51
CA PRO A 194 21.87 6.39 11.32
C PRO A 194 22.03 5.74 9.95
N LEU A 195 20.94 5.22 9.35
CA LEU A 195 20.96 4.66 8.00
C LEU A 195 21.22 5.73 6.92
N ALA A 196 20.74 6.95 7.13
CA ALA A 196 20.94 8.05 6.20
C ALA A 196 22.36 8.60 6.23
N ASP A 197 22.96 8.68 7.41
CA ASP A 197 24.34 9.13 7.57
C ASP A 197 25.30 8.15 6.90
N LEU A 198 25.07 6.87 7.16
CA LEU A 198 25.79 5.76 6.59
C LEU A 198 25.67 5.61 5.06
N ALA A 199 24.46 5.78 4.51
CA ALA A 199 24.25 5.80 3.06
C ALA A 199 24.94 7.00 2.40
N LEU A 200 25.09 8.12 3.12
CA LEU A 200 25.79 9.30 2.62
C LEU A 200 27.30 9.11 2.65
N GLU A 201 27.84 8.57 3.75
CA GLU A 201 29.27 8.23 3.89
C GLU A 201 29.74 7.34 2.74
N GLU A 202 28.90 6.39 2.31
CA GLU A 202 29.31 5.43 1.28
C GLU A 202 28.91 5.76 -0.13
N ARG A 203 27.94 6.67 -0.28
CA ARG A 203 27.88 7.47 -1.50
C ARG A 203 29.17 8.28 -1.69
N GLU A 204 29.68 8.94 -0.66
CA GLU A 204 30.92 9.72 -0.73
C GLU A 204 32.13 8.84 -1.06
N ALA A 205 32.24 7.66 -0.42
CA ALA A 205 33.27 6.68 -0.74
C ALA A 205 33.19 6.19 -2.19
N ALA A 206 32.00 5.82 -2.68
CA ALA A 206 31.83 5.27 -4.02
C ALA A 206 31.93 6.32 -5.15
N LEU A 207 31.75 7.62 -4.85
CA LEU A 207 32.05 8.70 -5.79
C LEU A 207 33.54 8.77 -6.14
N THR A 208 34.43 8.31 -5.25
CA THR A 208 35.87 8.21 -5.55
C THR A 208 36.20 7.08 -6.52
N GLU A 209 35.30 6.10 -6.65
CA GLU A 209 35.44 4.92 -7.52
C GLU A 209 34.59 5.04 -8.82
N ASP A 210 33.94 6.18 -9.06
CA ASP A 210 33.05 6.47 -10.20
C ASP A 210 31.97 5.40 -10.43
N VAL A 211 31.35 4.92 -9.33
CA VAL A 211 30.33 3.86 -9.41
C VAL A 211 29.02 4.40 -10.03
N PRO A 212 28.59 3.90 -11.21
CA PRO A 212 27.39 4.42 -11.86
C PRO A 212 26.11 4.14 -11.07
N GLY A 213 25.22 5.13 -10.99
CA GLY A 213 23.89 4.97 -10.37
C GLY A 213 23.89 4.97 -8.84
N ILE A 214 25.00 5.37 -8.21
CA ILE A 214 25.15 5.43 -6.74
C ILE A 214 24.06 6.25 -6.05
N ASP A 215 23.80 7.45 -6.58
CA ASP A 215 22.78 8.37 -6.05
C ASP A 215 21.37 7.77 -6.15
N PHE A 216 21.10 7.05 -7.24
CA PHE A 216 19.80 6.41 -7.47
C PHE A 216 19.57 5.28 -6.46
N ARG A 217 20.57 4.42 -6.23
CA ARG A 217 20.48 3.33 -5.24
C ARG A 217 20.35 3.86 -3.81
N ALA A 218 21.16 4.86 -3.45
CA ALA A 218 21.07 5.53 -2.15
C ALA A 218 19.68 6.14 -1.93
N ALA A 219 19.11 6.80 -2.94
CA ALA A 219 17.77 7.36 -2.83
C ALA A 219 16.68 6.29 -2.66
N ILE A 220 16.79 5.12 -3.33
CA ILE A 220 15.85 4.00 -3.11
C ILE A 220 15.90 3.52 -1.66
N LEU A 221 17.10 3.31 -1.11
CA LEU A 221 17.27 2.82 0.26
C LEU A 221 16.73 3.78 1.31
N LEU A 222 16.82 5.09 1.06
CA LEU A 222 16.38 6.12 1.99
C LEU A 222 14.90 6.49 1.83
N LEU A 223 14.24 5.98 0.80
CA LEU A 223 12.83 6.27 0.52
C LEU A 223 11.89 5.95 1.70
N PRO A 224 12.03 4.80 2.40
CA PRO A 224 11.12 4.48 3.50
C PRO A 224 11.25 5.45 4.68
N ILE A 225 12.43 6.05 4.90
CA ILE A 225 12.64 7.07 5.93
C ILE A 225 11.73 8.29 5.68
N LEU A 226 11.54 8.68 4.42
CA LEU A 226 10.63 9.77 4.06
C LEU A 226 9.18 9.42 4.35
N PHE A 227 8.79 8.17 4.09
CA PHE A 227 7.44 7.68 4.33
C PHE A 227 7.18 7.23 5.78
N ARG A 228 8.20 7.25 6.64
CA ARG A 228 8.17 6.74 8.02
C ARG A 228 7.76 5.27 8.06
N GLU A 229 8.16 4.52 7.04
CA GLU A 229 7.94 3.08 6.93
C GLU A 229 9.09 2.32 7.61
N LYS A 230 8.83 1.09 8.04
CA LYS A 230 9.88 0.26 8.62
C LYS A 230 10.71 -0.36 7.50
N ASN A 231 12.03 -0.17 7.54
CA ASN A 231 12.96 -0.62 6.49
C ASN A 231 13.02 -2.15 6.32
N ASP A 232 12.76 -2.89 7.40
CA ASP A 232 12.71 -4.36 7.45
C ASP A 232 11.57 -4.98 6.64
N ILE A 233 10.53 -4.21 6.31
CA ILE A 233 9.38 -4.68 5.53
C ILE A 233 9.64 -4.55 4.01
N LEU A 234 10.50 -3.62 3.60
CA LEU A 234 10.58 -3.18 2.20
C LEU A 234 11.80 -3.71 1.44
N PHE A 235 12.85 -4.10 2.14
CA PHE A 235 14.07 -4.63 1.52
C PHE A 235 14.30 -6.07 1.97
N ILE A 236 14.33 -7.00 1.00
CA ILE A 236 14.86 -8.34 1.20
C ILE A 236 16.35 -8.28 0.86
N LEU A 237 17.19 -8.23 1.89
CA LEU A 237 18.63 -8.11 1.76
C LEU A 237 19.28 -9.50 1.60
N GLY A 238 19.60 -9.85 0.36
CA GLY A 238 20.46 -10.99 0.00
C GLY A 238 19.72 -12.30 -0.36
N GLU A 239 19.91 -12.79 -1.58
CA GLU A 239 19.40 -14.08 -2.08
C GLU A 239 20.07 -15.33 -1.46
N ARG A 240 20.62 -15.26 -0.24
CA ARG A 240 21.26 -16.45 0.36
C ARG A 240 20.98 -16.79 1.81
N TYR A 241 20.20 -16.02 2.57
CA TYR A 241 19.90 -16.44 3.94
C TYR A 241 18.47 -16.11 4.35
N VAL A 242 17.69 -17.16 4.59
CA VAL A 242 16.38 -17.12 5.24
C VAL A 242 16.59 -16.61 6.67
N LEU A 243 16.21 -15.37 6.97
CA LEU A 243 16.05 -14.93 8.35
C LEU A 243 14.67 -15.38 8.84
N LYS A 244 14.71 -16.40 9.70
CA LYS A 244 13.60 -16.90 10.50
C LYS A 244 13.24 -15.82 11.53
N MET A 245 11.97 -15.45 11.60
CA MET A 245 11.44 -14.68 12.72
C MET A 245 11.37 -15.55 13.97
N SER A 246 12.12 -15.20 15.02
CA SER A 246 11.67 -15.25 16.43
C SER A 246 12.78 -14.82 17.41
N GLU A 247 12.51 -13.73 18.13
CA GLU A 247 12.87 -13.40 19.52
C GLU A 247 14.29 -13.67 20.10
N VAL A 248 14.91 -12.53 20.50
CA VAL A 248 15.82 -12.30 21.65
C VAL A 248 17.31 -12.71 21.52
N ASP A 249 18.12 -11.66 21.29
CA ASP A 249 19.53 -11.34 21.64
C ASP A 249 20.59 -12.44 21.87
N ASP A 250 21.66 -12.39 21.06
CA ASP A 250 23.00 -11.94 21.52
C ASP A 250 23.94 -11.64 20.31
N LYS A 251 24.53 -10.44 20.26
CA LYS A 251 25.24 -9.85 19.09
C LYS A 251 26.77 -10.06 19.10
N PRO A 252 27.41 -10.13 17.92
CA PRO A 252 28.30 -9.04 17.44
C PRO A 252 28.16 -8.81 15.92
N LEU A 253 28.64 -7.76 15.23
CA LEU A 253 28.99 -6.35 15.51
C LEU A 253 28.59 -5.58 14.22
N PRO A 254 28.26 -4.28 14.27
CA PRO A 254 28.49 -3.36 13.15
C PRO A 254 29.98 -3.37 12.76
N VAL A 255 30.29 -3.53 11.48
CA VAL A 255 31.65 -3.35 10.91
C VAL A 255 31.73 -2.01 10.14
N SER A 256 31.01 -0.99 10.65
CA SER A 256 30.52 0.26 10.00
C SER A 256 29.49 0.03 8.87
N VAL A 257 28.43 -0.74 9.20
CA VAL A 257 27.72 -1.67 8.27
C VAL A 257 28.69 -2.76 7.87
N THR A 258 28.30 -3.88 7.30
CA THR A 258 29.32 -4.88 6.95
C THR A 258 30.11 -4.49 5.67
N ARG A 259 30.43 -3.18 5.56
CA ARG A 259 31.27 -2.39 4.64
C ARG A 259 30.50 -1.20 3.98
N VAL A 260 29.35 -0.68 4.48
CA VAL A 260 28.04 -0.33 3.78
C VAL A 260 27.52 -1.44 2.87
N ILE A 261 28.49 -2.20 2.37
CA ILE A 261 28.64 -3.49 1.76
C ILE A 261 27.53 -4.49 2.03
N ASN A 262 27.08 -5.11 0.94
CA ASN A 262 27.95 -5.32 -0.21
C ASN A 262 27.72 -4.41 -1.44
N ILE A 263 27.08 -3.23 -1.44
CA ILE A 263 26.69 -2.28 -0.37
C ILE A 263 25.24 -1.89 -0.47
N LEU A 264 25.00 -1.28 -1.61
CA LEU A 264 23.78 -0.77 -2.16
C LEU A 264 23.26 -1.83 -3.11
N ALA A 265 23.25 -3.11 -2.69
CA ALA A 265 22.91 -4.27 -3.52
C ALA A 265 21.76 -3.93 -4.49
#